data_AF-A0A0B2PCX4-F1
#
_entry.id   AF-A0A0B2PCX4-F1
#
_cell.length_a   1.000
_cell.length_b   1.000
_cell.length_c   1.000
_cell.angle_alpha   90.00
_cell.angle_beta   90.00
_cell.angle_gamma   90.00
#
_symmetry.space_group_name_H-M   'P 1'
#
loop_
_entity.id
_entity.type
_entity.pdbx_description
1 polymer ?
#
loop_
_entity_poly.entity_id
_entity_poly.type
_entity_poly.pdbx_seq_one_letter_code
_entity_poly.pdbx_strand_id
1 'polypeptide(L)'
;MILSMKQVFSLAIFIAFWELSSVVADGGDVTIVRVSNNLKQGLSFTIHCKTNNKDLGTQVVNQNYYERFELHRDNAPGLTFLFCKITWRDASILYVLYQDARDFRRRCTTDCNWEVNNENLLGTNQYTLKPDIIVPWPKN
;
A
#
# COMPACT_ATOMS: atom_id res chain seq x y z
N MET A 1 62.67 -17.67 21.74
CA MET A 1 61.95 -16.60 22.47
C MET A 1 60.49 -16.68 22.05
N ILE A 2 59.66 -17.19 22.95
CA ILE A 2 58.24 -17.49 22.74
C ILE A 2 57.52 -16.16 22.51
N LEU A 3 56.80 -16.02 21.38
CA LEU A 3 55.97 -14.84 21.14
C LEU A 3 54.95 -14.69 22.26
N SER A 4 54.95 -13.52 22.89
CA SER A 4 54.11 -13.18 24.02
C SER A 4 52.63 -13.23 23.65
N MET A 5 51.87 -14.00 24.44
CA MET A 5 50.42 -14.20 24.35
C MET A 5 49.61 -12.89 24.42
N LYS A 6 50.22 -11.72 24.62
CA LYS A 6 49.53 -10.43 24.65
C LYS A 6 49.22 -9.84 23.27
N GLN A 7 49.98 -10.21 22.21
CA GLN A 7 49.76 -9.64 20.87
C GLN A 7 48.75 -10.42 20.01
N VAL A 8 48.49 -11.69 20.33
CA VAL A 8 47.50 -12.51 19.61
C VAL A 8 46.07 -12.16 20.02
N PHE A 9 45.86 -11.76 21.28
CA PHE A 9 44.53 -11.37 21.79
C PHE A 9 44.06 -10.01 21.27
N SER A 10 44.98 -9.15 20.78
CA SER A 10 44.61 -7.83 20.29
C SER A 10 44.00 -7.84 18.88
N LEU A 11 44.32 -8.84 18.04
CA LEU A 11 43.77 -8.94 16.68
C LEU A 11 42.43 -9.67 16.61
N ALA A 12 42.17 -10.63 17.50
CA ALA A 12 40.93 -11.41 17.50
C ALA A 12 39.69 -10.55 17.84
N ILE A 13 39.87 -9.47 18.60
CA ILE A 13 38.78 -8.57 19.03
C ILE A 13 38.29 -7.67 17.88
N PHE A 14 39.14 -7.34 16.90
CA PHE A 14 38.74 -6.54 15.74
C PHE A 14 37.95 -7.35 14.69
N ILE A 15 38.22 -8.65 14.56
CA ILE A 15 37.53 -9.52 13.60
C ILE A 15 36.11 -9.88 14.09
N ALA A 16 35.91 -9.97 15.41
CA ALA A 16 34.59 -10.22 15.98
C ALA A 16 33.62 -9.03 15.91
N PHE A 17 34.10 -7.82 15.58
CA PHE A 17 33.28 -6.60 15.51
C PHE A 17 32.73 -6.27 14.12
N TRP A 18 33.22 -6.94 13.06
CA TRP A 18 32.71 -6.80 11.70
C TRP A 18 31.43 -7.62 11.48
N GLU A 19 31.29 -8.77 12.14
CA GLU A 19 30.21 -9.75 11.90
C GLU A 19 28.93 -9.48 12.70
N LEU A 20 28.86 -8.35 13.42
CA LEU A 20 27.65 -7.88 14.11
C LEU A 20 27.04 -6.66 13.41
N SER A 21 27.09 -6.66 12.07
CA SER A 21 26.11 -5.89 11.31
C SER A 21 24.84 -6.72 11.27
N SER A 22 24.03 -6.68 12.34
CA SER A 22 22.63 -7.05 12.21
C SER A 22 22.03 -6.07 11.22
N VAL A 23 21.91 -6.47 9.94
CA VAL A 23 20.94 -5.86 9.04
C VAL A 23 19.59 -6.18 9.67
N VAL A 24 19.09 -5.26 10.50
CA VAL A 24 17.68 -5.22 10.83
C VAL A 24 17.01 -4.88 9.51
N ALA A 25 16.61 -5.92 8.77
CA ALA A 25 15.59 -5.77 7.75
C ALA A 25 14.32 -5.42 8.51
N ASP A 26 14.15 -4.14 8.83
CA ASP A 26 12.86 -3.61 9.24
C ASP A 26 11.98 -3.72 7.99
N GLY A 27 11.41 -4.91 7.81
CA GLY A 27 10.37 -5.14 6.81
C GLY A 27 9.15 -4.38 7.29
N GLY A 28 9.13 -3.08 7.02
CA GLY A 28 8.02 -2.21 7.39
C GLY A 28 6.68 -2.79 6.92
N ASP A 29 5.62 -2.48 7.66
CA ASP A 29 4.28 -2.97 7.34
C ASP A 29 3.91 -2.59 5.89
N VAL A 30 3.51 -3.60 5.09
CA VAL A 30 3.05 -3.41 3.72
C VAL A 30 1.54 -3.55 3.68
N THR A 31 0.86 -2.52 3.16
CA THR A 31 -0.57 -2.58 2.86
C THR A 31 -0.78 -2.69 1.36
N ILE A 32 -1.55 -3.68 0.94
CA ILE A 32 -1.95 -3.87 -0.45
C ILE A 32 -3.30 -3.20 -0.66
N VAL A 33 -3.41 -2.33 -1.67
CA VAL A 33 -4.69 -1.78 -2.11
C VAL A 33 -5.07 -2.43 -3.44
N ARG A 34 -6.27 -3.01 -3.51
CA ARG A 34 -6.83 -3.59 -4.74
C ARG A 34 -8.07 -2.83 -5.14
N VAL A 35 -8.19 -2.47 -6.41
CA VAL A 35 -9.37 -1.81 -6.97
C VAL A 35 -9.93 -2.67 -8.09
N SER A 36 -10.99 -3.40 -7.83
CA SER A 36 -11.63 -4.31 -8.78
C SER A 36 -12.65 -3.58 -9.65
N ASN A 37 -12.81 -4.07 -10.87
CA ASN A 37 -13.85 -3.60 -11.79
C ASN A 37 -15.04 -4.56 -11.83
N ASN A 38 -16.15 -4.11 -11.23
CA ASN A 38 -17.45 -4.76 -11.24
C ASN A 38 -18.50 -3.93 -12.01
N LEU A 39 -18.07 -3.09 -12.95
CA LEU A 39 -18.97 -2.40 -13.87
C LEU A 39 -19.64 -3.41 -14.79
N LYS A 40 -20.93 -3.23 -15.07
CA LYS A 40 -21.69 -4.07 -16.01
C LYS A 40 -21.31 -3.77 -17.47
N GLN A 41 -21.73 -4.65 -18.38
CA GLN A 41 -21.65 -4.45 -19.84
C GLN A 41 -20.21 -4.36 -20.41
N GLY A 42 -19.22 -4.99 -19.79
CA GLY A 42 -17.84 -4.96 -20.32
C GLY A 42 -17.13 -3.62 -20.16
N LEU A 43 -17.68 -2.71 -19.36
CA LEU A 43 -17.10 -1.38 -19.16
C LEU A 43 -15.78 -1.46 -18.39
N SER A 44 -14.81 -0.68 -18.84
CA SER A 44 -13.57 -0.43 -18.11
C SER A 44 -13.63 0.89 -17.35
N PHE A 45 -12.77 1.03 -16.35
CA PHE A 45 -12.46 2.33 -15.76
C PHE A 45 -10.98 2.65 -15.94
N THR A 46 -10.66 3.93 -15.85
CA THR A 46 -9.30 4.44 -15.73
C THR A 46 -9.06 4.87 -14.29
N ILE A 47 -7.88 4.57 -13.78
CA ILE A 47 -7.45 4.96 -12.44
C ILE A 47 -6.10 5.63 -12.52
N HIS A 48 -6.02 6.86 -12.04
CA HIS A 48 -4.77 7.61 -11.93
C HIS A 48 -4.51 7.86 -10.46
N CYS A 49 -3.42 7.29 -9.92
CA CYS A 49 -3.11 7.34 -8.50
C CYS A 49 -1.78 8.02 -8.22
N LYS A 50 -1.67 8.59 -7.02
CA LYS A 50 -0.41 9.07 -6.46
C LYS A 50 -0.36 8.81 -4.95
N THR A 51 0.84 8.55 -4.46
CA THR A 51 1.15 8.69 -3.03
C THR A 51 1.57 10.13 -2.73
N ASN A 52 1.95 10.43 -1.49
CA ASN A 52 2.47 11.75 -1.11
C ASN A 52 3.69 12.18 -1.96
N ASN A 53 4.52 11.21 -2.33
CA ASN A 53 5.87 11.46 -2.86
C ASN A 53 6.02 11.00 -4.31
N LYS A 54 5.05 10.25 -4.85
CA LYS A 54 5.18 9.61 -6.16
C LYS A 54 3.85 9.55 -6.89
N ASP A 55 3.85 10.03 -8.13
CA ASP A 55 2.80 9.75 -9.10
C ASP A 55 2.97 8.32 -9.62
N LEU A 56 1.91 7.52 -9.56
CA LEU A 56 1.88 6.12 -10.00
C LEU A 56 1.37 5.99 -11.44
N GLY A 57 0.90 7.08 -12.03
CA GLY A 57 0.39 7.13 -13.40
C GLY A 57 -1.04 6.61 -13.52
N THR A 58 -1.46 6.45 -14.77
CA THR A 58 -2.81 6.03 -15.14
C THR A 58 -2.81 4.60 -15.65
N GLN A 59 -3.75 3.79 -15.15
CA GLN A 59 -4.00 2.43 -15.63
C GLN A 59 -5.44 2.28 -16.12
N VAL A 60 -5.66 1.39 -17.07
CA VAL A 60 -6.99 0.98 -17.53
C VAL A 60 -7.31 -0.38 -16.91
N VAL A 61 -8.43 -0.48 -16.19
CA VAL A 61 -8.86 -1.71 -15.54
C VAL A 61 -10.08 -2.25 -16.28
N ASN A 62 -9.90 -3.37 -16.97
CA ASN A 62 -10.96 -4.05 -17.71
C ASN A 62 -11.93 -4.77 -16.75
N GLN A 63 -13.13 -5.09 -17.23
CA GLN A 63 -14.13 -5.80 -16.45
C GLN A 63 -13.56 -7.12 -15.90
N ASN A 64 -13.85 -7.46 -14.64
CA ASN A 64 -13.35 -8.63 -13.92
C ASN A 64 -11.84 -8.62 -13.61
N TYR A 65 -11.12 -7.54 -13.91
CA TYR A 65 -9.73 -7.32 -13.47
C TYR A 65 -9.68 -6.35 -12.29
N TYR A 66 -8.49 -6.21 -11.71
CA TYR A 66 -8.20 -5.25 -10.66
C TYR A 66 -6.84 -4.59 -10.88
N GLU A 67 -6.70 -3.37 -10.38
CA GLU A 67 -5.39 -2.73 -10.21
C GLU A 67 -4.88 -2.99 -8.79
N ARG A 68 -3.56 -3.12 -8.63
CA ARG A 68 -2.90 -3.42 -7.35
C ARG A 68 -1.81 -2.42 -7.04
N PHE A 69 -1.88 -1.83 -5.85
CA PHE A 69 -0.85 -0.95 -5.31
C PHE A 69 -0.26 -1.52 -4.02
N GLU A 70 1.07 -1.45 -3.89
CA GLU A 70 1.77 -1.78 -2.66
C GLU A 70 2.19 -0.48 -1.96
N LEU A 71 1.74 -0.31 -0.73
CA LEU A 71 2.08 0.82 0.11
C LEU A 71 3.01 0.35 1.21
N HIS A 72 4.25 0.82 1.17
CA HIS A 72 5.23 0.59 2.22
C HIS A 72 5.06 1.68 3.28
N ARG A 73 4.94 1.27 4.54
CA ARG A 73 4.88 2.18 5.67
C ARG A 73 6.30 2.43 6.17
N ASP A 74 6.87 3.55 5.76
CA ASP A 74 8.15 4.01 6.32
C ASP A 74 7.98 4.43 7.79
N ASN A 75 9.09 4.67 8.48
CA ASN A 75 9.19 5.10 9.88
C ASN A 75 8.48 6.43 10.24
N ALA A 76 7.71 7.01 9.32
CA ALA A 76 6.84 8.18 9.53
C ALA A 76 5.36 7.74 9.66
N PRO A 77 4.96 7.18 10.80
CA PRO A 77 3.59 6.72 11.02
C PRO A 77 2.57 7.84 10.83
N GLY A 78 1.42 7.52 10.20
CA GLY A 78 0.26 8.41 10.11
C GLY A 78 0.16 9.25 8.83
N LEU A 79 1.17 9.20 7.95
CA LEU A 79 1.25 10.09 6.78
C LEU A 79 1.17 9.39 5.43
N THR A 80 0.95 8.07 5.35
CA THR A 80 0.81 7.41 4.04
C THR A 80 -0.60 7.62 3.48
N PHE A 81 -0.68 8.18 2.27
CA PHE A 81 -1.93 8.33 1.53
C PHE A 81 -1.80 7.73 0.12
N LEU A 82 -2.94 7.27 -0.41
CA LEU A 82 -3.12 6.92 -1.82
C LEU A 82 -4.32 7.70 -2.37
N PHE A 83 -4.03 8.75 -3.14
CA PHE A 83 -5.01 9.58 -3.80
C PHE A 83 -5.24 9.07 -5.21
N CYS A 84 -6.49 8.78 -5.58
CA CYS A 84 -6.80 8.24 -6.90
C CYS A 84 -7.98 8.99 -7.53
N LYS A 85 -7.80 9.36 -8.81
CA LYS A 85 -8.89 9.75 -9.69
C LYS A 85 -9.35 8.51 -10.45
N ILE A 86 -10.61 8.12 -10.27
CA ILE A 86 -11.24 7.01 -10.97
C ILE A 86 -12.25 7.60 -11.94
N THR A 87 -12.16 7.21 -13.21
CA THR A 87 -13.07 7.69 -14.26
C THR A 87 -13.52 6.52 -15.12
N TRP A 88 -14.83 6.37 -15.28
CA TRP A 88 -15.43 5.45 -16.23
C TRP A 88 -16.42 6.22 -17.11
N ARG A 89 -17.10 5.54 -18.04
CA ARG A 89 -17.94 6.16 -19.07
C ARG A 89 -18.87 7.26 -18.54
N ASP A 90 -19.53 7.02 -17.41
CA ASP A 90 -20.64 7.85 -16.95
C ASP A 90 -20.26 8.78 -15.78
N ALA A 91 -19.11 8.56 -15.11
CA ALA A 91 -18.74 9.35 -13.94
C ALA A 91 -17.23 9.39 -13.65
N SER A 92 -16.81 10.37 -12.86
CA SER A 92 -15.46 10.53 -12.34
C SER A 92 -15.49 10.89 -10.86
N ILE A 93 -14.56 10.37 -10.07
CA ILE A 93 -14.37 10.75 -8.67
C ILE A 93 -12.89 10.87 -8.33
N LEU A 94 -12.55 11.83 -7.47
CA LEU A 94 -11.27 11.90 -6.79
C LEU A 94 -11.48 11.44 -5.35
N TYR A 95 -10.76 10.40 -4.92
CA TYR A 95 -10.93 9.84 -3.58
C TYR A 95 -9.60 9.35 -2.98
N VAL A 96 -9.54 9.35 -1.64
CA VAL A 96 -8.42 8.81 -0.87
C VAL A 96 -8.67 7.34 -0.58
N LEU A 97 -8.14 6.45 -1.41
CA LEU A 97 -8.34 5.01 -1.29
C LEU A 97 -7.61 4.41 -0.09
N TYR A 98 -6.52 5.04 0.34
CA TYR A 98 -5.84 4.69 1.59
C TYR A 98 -5.39 5.95 2.32
N GLN A 99 -5.61 5.97 3.63
CA GLN A 99 -5.05 6.93 4.57
C GLN A 99 -4.70 6.20 5.86
N ASP A 100 -3.43 6.24 6.26
CA ASP A 100 -2.91 5.50 7.42
C ASP A 100 -3.75 5.72 8.69
N ALA A 101 -4.11 6.98 9.00
CA ALA A 101 -4.92 7.32 10.17
C ALA A 101 -6.36 6.74 10.16
N ARG A 102 -6.94 6.53 8.98
CA ARG A 102 -8.27 5.95 8.81
C ARG A 102 -8.21 4.43 8.77
N ASP A 103 -7.26 3.89 8.03
CA ASP A 103 -7.29 2.50 7.56
C ASP A 103 -6.42 1.54 8.35
N PHE A 104 -5.20 1.96 8.73
CA PHE A 104 -4.23 1.11 9.39
C PHE A 104 -4.74 0.69 10.78
N ARG A 105 -4.68 -0.62 11.08
CA ARG A 105 -5.16 -1.24 12.33
C ARG A 105 -6.66 -1.09 12.64
N ARG A 106 -7.43 -0.39 11.80
CA ARG A 106 -8.85 -0.10 12.03
C ARG A 106 -9.78 -0.69 10.98
N ARG A 107 -9.34 -0.69 9.72
CA ARG A 107 -10.18 -1.07 8.58
C ARG A 107 -9.51 -2.06 7.65
N CYS A 108 -8.28 -1.78 7.25
CA CYS A 108 -7.52 -2.64 6.34
C CYS A 108 -6.01 -2.50 6.57
N THR A 109 -5.48 -3.30 7.50
CA THR A 109 -4.05 -3.28 7.86
C THR A 109 -3.16 -3.83 6.75
N THR A 110 -3.57 -4.92 6.11
CA THR A 110 -2.75 -5.61 5.11
C THR A 110 -3.41 -5.63 3.74
N ASP A 111 -4.75 -5.62 3.70
CA ASP A 111 -5.49 -5.74 2.45
C ASP A 111 -6.70 -4.79 2.41
N CYS A 112 -6.55 -3.71 1.65
CA CYS A 112 -7.59 -2.71 1.39
C CYS A 112 -8.26 -3.00 0.05
N ASN A 113 -9.42 -3.65 0.12
CA ASN A 113 -10.20 -3.99 -1.06
C ASN A 113 -11.21 -2.89 -1.40
N TRP A 114 -11.18 -2.45 -2.66
CA TRP A 114 -12.11 -1.51 -3.27
C TRP A 114 -12.75 -2.13 -4.51
N GLU A 115 -13.99 -1.74 -4.78
CA GLU A 115 -14.75 -2.14 -5.95
C GLU A 115 -15.36 -0.91 -6.62
N VAL A 116 -15.20 -0.82 -7.94
CA VAL A 116 -15.89 0.13 -8.81
C VAL A 116 -17.09 -0.59 -9.42
N ASN A 117 -18.30 -0.15 -9.12
CA ASN A 117 -19.51 -0.63 -9.79
C ASN A 117 -20.33 0.54 -10.35
N ASN A 118 -21.46 0.23 -10.99
CA ASN A 118 -22.27 1.23 -11.70
C ASN A 118 -22.84 2.34 -10.80
N GLU A 119 -22.92 2.13 -9.49
CA GLU A 119 -23.57 3.05 -8.55
C GLU A 119 -22.58 3.72 -7.60
N ASN A 120 -21.55 2.98 -7.18
CA ASN A 120 -20.66 3.38 -6.10
C ASN A 120 -19.21 2.96 -6.37
N LEU A 121 -18.31 3.69 -5.71
CA LEU A 121 -17.02 3.18 -5.26
C LEU A 121 -17.22 2.61 -3.84
N LEU A 122 -17.01 1.31 -3.70
CA LEU A 122 -17.16 0.58 -2.43
C LEU A 122 -15.79 0.24 -1.86
N GLY A 123 -15.63 0.45 -0.56
CA GLY A 123 -14.44 0.06 0.16
C GLY A 123 -14.80 -0.89 1.28
N THR A 124 -14.22 -2.08 1.28
CA THR A 124 -14.54 -3.19 2.20
C THR A 124 -13.60 -3.23 3.39
N ASN A 125 -14.17 -3.35 4.59
CA ASN A 125 -13.40 -3.56 5.82
C ASN A 125 -12.88 -4.99 5.85
N GLN A 126 -11.57 -5.16 6.02
CA GLN A 126 -10.92 -6.46 5.96
C GLN A 126 -11.35 -7.40 7.09
N TYR A 127 -11.81 -6.87 8.23
CA TYR A 127 -12.17 -7.65 9.41
C TYR A 127 -13.63 -8.09 9.39
N THR A 128 -14.53 -7.22 8.92
CA THR A 128 -15.97 -7.52 8.86
C THR A 128 -16.40 -8.12 7.53
N LEU A 129 -15.57 -7.99 6.49
CA LEU A 129 -15.84 -8.39 5.11
C LEU A 129 -17.07 -7.70 4.51
N LYS A 130 -17.45 -6.54 5.05
CA LYS A 130 -18.58 -5.74 4.59
C LYS A 130 -18.09 -4.38 4.08
N PRO A 131 -18.77 -3.80 3.07
CA PRO A 131 -18.55 -2.41 2.70
C PRO A 131 -18.87 -1.49 3.89
N ASP A 132 -17.89 -0.70 4.29
CA ASP A 132 -17.99 0.31 5.35
C ASP A 132 -17.69 1.72 4.83
N ILE A 133 -17.14 1.84 3.62
CA ILE A 133 -17.11 3.07 2.84
C ILE A 133 -17.92 2.85 1.56
N ILE A 134 -18.91 3.70 1.34
CA ILE A 134 -19.78 3.70 0.18
C ILE A 134 -19.77 5.12 -0.37
N VAL A 135 -19.20 5.30 -1.56
CA VAL A 135 -19.09 6.61 -2.21
C VAL A 135 -19.92 6.57 -3.48
N PRO A 136 -21.11 7.20 -3.51
CA PRO A 136 -21.91 7.25 -4.73
C PRO A 136 -21.22 8.12 -5.78
N TRP A 137 -21.42 7.78 -7.05
CA TRP A 137 -20.95 8.65 -8.14
C TRP A 137 -21.59 10.03 -8.05
N PRO A 138 -20.84 11.11 -8.39
CA PRO A 138 -21.44 12.44 -8.50
C PRO A 138 -22.60 12.41 -9.49
N LYS A 139 -23.74 12.97 -9.09
CA LYS A 139 -24.87 13.18 -10.00
C LYS A 139 -24.60 14.43 -10.83
N ASN A 140 -24.78 14.32 -12.15
CA ASN A 140 -24.86 15.48 -13.02
C ASN A 140 -26.11 16.30 -12.73
#